data_AF-A0A924WKP9-F1
#
_entry.id   AF-A0A924WKP9-F1
#
_cell.length_a   1.000
_cell.length_b   1.000
_cell.length_c   1.000
_cell.angle_alpha   90.00
_cell.angle_beta   90.00
_cell.angle_gamma   90.00
#
_symmetry.space_group_name_H-M   'P 1'
#
loop_
_entity.id
_entity.type
_entity.pdbx_description
1 polymer ?
#
loop_
_entity_poly.entity_id
_entity_poly.type
_entity_poly.pdbx_seq_one_letter_code
_entity_poly.pdbx_strand_id
1 'polypeptide(L)' 'MISPVQTGSAGDISLRLVMQKLSEILGQPVTVENIPGAAGMIGLERVSRARPDG' A
#
# COMPACT_ATOMS: atom_id res chain seq x y z
N MET A 1 0.87 -0.29 4.17
CA MET A 1 0.31 0.44 3.01
C MET A 1 -0.61 -0.49 2.24
N ILE A 2 -1.80 -0.02 1.86
CA ILE A 2 -2.71 -0.78 0.98
C ILE A 2 -2.54 -0.29 -0.47
N SER A 3 -2.33 -1.23 -1.38
CA SER A 3 -2.17 -0.98 -2.81
C SER A 3 -3.38 -1.54 -3.58
N PRO A 4 -4.10 -0.73 -4.37
CA PRO A 4 -5.29 -1.17 -5.11
C PRO A 4 -4.95 -1.87 -6.45
N VAL A 5 -3.67 -1.99 -6.80
CA VAL A 5 -3.21 -2.60 -8.06
C VAL A 5 -2.70 -4.03 -7.85
N GLN A 6 -2.71 -4.82 -8.92
CA GLN A 6 -2.22 -6.21 -8.89
C GLN A 6 -0.72 -6.26 -8.56
N THR A 7 -0.33 -7.29 -7.79
CA THR A 7 1.07 -7.58 -7.47
C THR A 7 1.88 -7.81 -8.74
N GLY A 8 3.09 -7.26 -8.80
CA GLY A 8 3.99 -7.42 -9.95
C GLY A 8 3.65 -6.55 -11.16
N SER A 9 2.57 -5.77 -11.11
CA SER A 9 2.31 -4.72 -12.10
C SER A 9 3.39 -3.63 -12.04
N ALA A 10 3.56 -2.87 -13.13
CA ALA A 10 4.49 -1.73 -13.14
C ALA A 10 4.23 -0.76 -11.97
N GLY A 11 2.95 -0.51 -11.65
CA GLY A 11 2.56 0.29 -10.50
C GLY A 11 2.99 -0.29 -9.15
N ASP A 12 2.86 -1.62 -8.96
CA ASP A 12 3.30 -2.29 -7.73
C ASP A 12 4.84 -2.25 -7.56
N ILE A 13 5.59 -2.40 -8.65
CA ILE A 13 7.06 -2.33 -8.62
C ILE A 13 7.52 -0.91 -8.24
N SER A 14 6.97 0.12 -8.90
CA SER A 14 7.28 1.51 -8.57
C SER A 14 6.90 1.84 -7.13
N LEU A 15 5.75 1.35 -6.65
CA LEU A 15 5.31 1.56 -5.27
C LEU A 15 6.28 0.96 -4.25
N ARG A 16 6.75 -0.28 -4.48
CA ARG A 16 7.70 -0.96 -3.59
C ARG A 16 9.03 -0.23 -3.50
N LEU A 17 9.51 0.35 -4.60
CA LEU A 17 10.72 1.17 -4.58
C LEU A 17 10.55 2.42 -3.70
N VAL A 18 9.42 3.12 -3.83
CA VAL A 18 9.12 4.29 -3.00
C VAL A 18 8.97 3.90 -1.53
N MET A 19 8.30 2.78 -1.24
CA MET A 19 8.09 2.30 0.13
C MET A 19 9.38 1.86 0.80
N GLN A 20 10.31 1.27 0.05
CA GLN A 20 11.64 0.96 0.57
C GLN A 20 12.33 2.24 1.03
N LYS A 21 12.31 3.30 0.21
CA LYS A 21 12.93 4.58 0.59
C LYS A 21 12.23 5.25 1.76
N LEU A 22 10.90 5.17 1.80
CA LEU A 22 10.10 5.70 2.90
C LEU A 22 10.42 4.97 4.21
N SER A 23 10.60 3.65 4.17
CA SER A 23 10.97 2.84 5.33
C SER A 23 12.31 3.27 5.92
N GLU A 24 13.29 3.61 5.08
CA GLU A 24 14.58 4.16 5.54
C GLU A 24 14.41 5.52 6.23
N ILE A 25 13.56 6.40 5.69
CA ILE A 25 13.33 7.75 6.23
C ILE A 25 12.58 7.69 7.57
N LEU A 26 11.56 6.83 7.65
CA LEU A 26 10.73 6.67 8.85
C LEU A 26 11.44 5.86 9.94
N GLY A 27 12.51 5.12 9.61
CA GLY A 27 13.16 4.18 10.54
C GLY A 27 12.25 3.03 10.97
N GLN A 28 11.16 2.79 10.24
CA GLN A 28 10.15 1.78 10.54
C GLN A 28 9.89 0.92 9.31
N PRO A 29 9.67 -0.39 9.48
CA PRO A 29 9.35 -1.28 8.37
C PRO A 29 8.01 -0.90 7.75
N VAL A 30 7.99 -0.68 6.43
CA VAL A 30 6.75 -0.42 5.67
C VAL A 30 6.38 -1.68 4.88
N THR A 31 5.22 -2.26 5.20
CA THR A 31 4.67 -3.41 4.47
C THR A 31 3.69 -2.96 3.39
N VAL A 32 3.75 -3.61 2.22
CA VAL A 32 2.82 -3.39 1.10
C VAL A 32 1.86 -4.57 1.01
N GLU A 33 0.57 -4.30 1.17
CA GLU A 33 -0.52 -5.25 1.03
C GLU A 33 -1.33 -4.92 -0.22
N ASN A 34 -1.36 -5.83 -1.20
CA ASN A 34 -2.12 -5.64 -2.44
C ASN A 34 -3.55 -6.13 -2.24
N ILE A 35 -4.52 -5.22 -2.32
CA ILE A 35 -5.96 -5.51 -2.24
C ILE A 35 -6.61 -5.00 -3.54
N PRO A 36 -6.50 -5.74 -4.64
CA PRO A 36 -7.12 -5.37 -5.92
C PRO A 36 -8.63 -5.66 -5.93
N GLY A 37 -9.37 -5.02 -6.83
CA GLY A 37 -10.79 -5.29 -7.09
C GLY A 37 -11.68 -4.05 -6.99
N ALA A 38 -12.81 -4.08 -7.70
CA ALA A 38 -13.78 -2.96 -7.79
C ALA A 38 -13.10 -1.59 -8.03
N ALA A 39 -12.17 -1.53 -8.98
CA ALA A 39 -11.37 -0.33 -9.28
C ALA A 39 -10.67 0.31 -8.05
N GLY A 40 -10.31 -0.50 -7.04
CA GLY A 40 -9.64 -0.06 -5.81
C GLY A 40 -10.57 0.24 -4.64
N MET A 41 -11.90 0.18 -4.83
CA MET A 41 -12.86 0.47 -3.76
C MET A 41 -12.73 -0.46 -2.55
N ILE A 42 -12.37 -1.73 -2.76
CA ILE A 42 -12.20 -2.70 -1.67
C ILE A 42 -11.04 -2.29 -0.75
N GLY A 43 -9.90 -1.91 -1.34
CA GLY A 43 -8.76 -1.41 -0.58
C GLY A 43 -9.09 -0.12 0.16
N LEU A 44 -9.85 0.78 -0.46
CA LEU A 44 -10.28 2.03 0.16
C LEU A 44 -11.21 1.79 1.35
N GLU A 45 -12.18 0.89 1.24
CA GLU A 45 -13.05 0.51 2.35
C GLU A 45 -12.26 -0.11 3.51
N ARG A 46 -11.23 -0.91 3.20
CA ARG A 46 -10.38 -1.50 4.24
C ARG A 46 -9.59 -0.45 5.01
N VAL A 47 -9.11 0.59 4.33
CA VAL A 47 -8.43 1.74 4.96
C VAL A 47 -9.43 2.54 5.79
N SER A 48 -10.64 2.81 5.27
CA SER A 48 -11.62 3.63 5.99
C SER A 48 -12.07 3.02 7.32
N ARG A 49 -12.03 1.69 7.44
CA ARG A 49 -12.34 0.95 8.67
C ARG A 49 -11.12 0.68 9.56
N ALA A 50 -9.91 1.06 9.14
CA ALA A 50 -8.71 0.85 9.94
C ALA A 50 -8.70 1.76 11.17
N ARG A 51 -7.93 1.37 12.21
CA ARG A 51 -7.74 2.23 13.38
C ARG A 51 -6.92 3.47 12.94
N PRO A 52 -7.36 4.70 13.24
CA PRO A 52 -6.59 5.90 12.92
C PRO A 52 -5.39 5.96 13.86
N ASP A 53 -4.19 5.78 13.32
CA ASP A 53 -2.95 5.59 14.08
C ASP A 53 -1.99 6.80 14.07
N GLY A 54 -2.32 7.87 13.33
CA GLY A 54 -1.72 9.21 13.47
C GLY A 54 -0.28 9.32 12.96
#